data_AF-A0A127M9J5-F1
#
_entry.id   AF-A0A127M9J5-F1
#
_cell.length_a   1.000
_cell.length_b   1.000
_cell.length_c   1.000
_cell.angle_alpha   90.00
_cell.angle_beta   90.00
_cell.angle_gamma   90.00
#
_symmetry.space_group_name_H-M   'P 1'
#
loop_
_entity.id
_entity.type
_entity.pdbx_description
1 polymer ?
#
loop_
_entity_poly.entity_id
_entity_poly.type
_entity_poly.pdbx_seq_one_letter_code
_entity_poly.pdbx_strand_id
1 'polypeptide(L)'
;MKTIQHILLTFGLVIGALNSAHAGEATKDLVAACKDSTVEKFSENGDAVRARFKGISGPSNSRKVQLLIQSPEQSAYRAECFINAKTQEIISIEKAS
;
A
#
# COMPACT_ATOMS: atom_id res chain seq x y z
N MET A 1 22.79 -27.62 -3.97
CA MET A 1 21.32 -27.61 -3.79
C MET A 1 21.01 -26.77 -2.57
N LYS A 2 20.35 -25.61 -2.71
CA LYS A 2 19.84 -24.82 -1.59
C LYS A 2 18.44 -24.37 -1.95
N THR A 3 17.47 -25.06 -1.36
CA THR A 3 16.03 -24.84 -1.42
C THR A 3 15.70 -23.50 -0.77
N ILE A 4 15.22 -22.55 -1.58
CA ILE A 4 14.67 -21.29 -1.07
C ILE A 4 13.19 -21.57 -0.79
N GLN A 5 12.86 -21.62 0.49
CA GLN A 5 11.53 -21.89 1.00
C GLN A 5 10.66 -20.65 0.78
N HIS A 6 9.67 -20.76 -0.11
CA HIS A 6 8.62 -19.76 -0.30
C HIS A 6 7.85 -19.56 1.01
N ILE A 7 8.03 -18.41 1.66
CA ILE A 7 7.21 -18.01 2.80
C ILE A 7 5.89 -17.48 2.23
N LEU A 8 4.86 -18.33 2.26
CA LEU A 8 3.46 -17.95 2.07
C LEU A 8 3.00 -17.22 3.34
N LEU A 9 3.00 -15.88 3.30
CA LEU A 9 2.33 -15.05 4.31
C LEU A 9 0.82 -15.10 4.05
N THR A 10 0.14 -16.02 4.73
CA THR A 10 -1.32 -16.05 4.84
C THR A 10 -1.81 -14.90 5.72
N PHE A 11 -2.08 -13.75 5.11
CA PHE A 11 -2.85 -12.69 5.76
C PHE A 11 -4.34 -13.04 5.70
N GLY A 12 -4.80 -13.77 6.72
CA GLY A 12 -6.22 -13.91 6.98
C GLY A 12 -6.74 -12.70 7.75
N LEU A 13 -7.59 -11.89 7.12
CA LEU A 13 -8.56 -11.07 7.83
C LEU A 13 -9.82 -10.88 6.98
N VAL A 14 -10.80 -11.74 7.23
CA VAL A 14 -12.18 -11.57 6.78
C VAL A 14 -12.88 -10.68 7.80
N ILE A 15 -13.27 -9.46 7.39
CA ILE A 15 -14.31 -8.71 8.08
C ILE A 15 -15.30 -8.23 7.01
N GLY A 16 -16.49 -8.82 7.04
CA GLY A 16 -17.59 -8.52 6.14
C GLY A 16 -18.31 -7.22 6.52
N ALA A 17 -18.66 -6.47 5.47
CA ALA A 17 -19.89 -5.70 5.25
C ALA A 17 -20.37 -4.69 6.33
N LEU A 18 -20.39 -3.39 6.00
CA LEU A 18 -21.59 -2.63 5.57
C LEU A 18 -21.42 -1.10 5.64
N ASN A 19 -22.15 -0.44 4.74
CA ASN A 19 -22.65 0.95 4.76
C ASN A 19 -21.86 2.06 4.06
N SER A 20 -22.53 2.73 3.13
CA SER A 20 -21.98 3.73 2.21
C SER A 20 -21.63 5.09 2.82
N ALA A 21 -21.74 5.27 4.15
CA ALA A 21 -21.08 6.35 4.90
C ALA A 21 -19.60 6.03 5.22
N HIS A 22 -19.27 4.74 5.18
CA HIS A 22 -17.97 4.12 5.45
C HIS A 22 -17.01 4.20 4.26
N ALA A 23 -17.46 4.71 3.10
CA ALA A 23 -16.60 4.84 1.93
C ALA A 23 -15.47 5.85 2.15
N GLY A 24 -15.69 6.91 2.93
CA GLY A 24 -14.67 7.90 3.29
C GLY A 24 -13.67 7.38 4.33
N GLU A 25 -14.16 6.68 5.35
CA GLU A 25 -13.33 6.06 6.40
C GLU A 25 -12.52 4.88 5.84
N ALA A 26 -13.14 3.96 5.11
CA ALA A 26 -12.44 2.86 4.45
C ALA A 26 -11.36 3.37 3.48
N THR A 27 -11.57 4.52 2.84
CA THR A 27 -10.54 5.14 2.00
C THR A 27 -9.36 5.65 2.84
N LYS A 28 -9.62 6.24 4.02
CA LYS A 28 -8.56 6.71 4.92
C LYS A 28 -7.76 5.55 5.50
N ASP A 29 -8.42 4.48 5.93
CA ASP A 29 -7.75 3.25 6.40
C ASP A 29 -6.86 2.65 5.33
N LEU A 30 -7.36 2.54 4.10
CA LEU A 30 -6.58 2.05 2.96
C LEU A 30 -5.35 2.93 2.66
N VAL A 31 -5.49 4.26 2.74
CA VAL A 31 -4.36 5.17 2.54
C VAL A 31 -3.33 5.01 3.67
N ALA A 32 -3.78 4.84 4.91
CA ALA A 32 -2.90 4.61 6.05
C ALA A 32 -2.14 3.29 5.86
N ALA A 33 -2.84 2.19 5.59
CA ALA A 33 -2.24 0.88 5.35
C ALA A 33 -1.23 0.91 4.19
N CYS A 34 -1.55 1.57 3.07
CA CYS A 34 -0.61 1.74 1.97
C CYS A 34 0.62 2.56 2.38
N LYS A 35 0.46 3.62 3.18
CA LYS A 35 1.60 4.42 3.66
C LYS A 35 2.52 3.59 4.54
N ASP A 36 1.99 2.87 5.53
CA ASP A 36 2.78 2.03 6.44
C ASP A 36 3.49 0.92 5.68
N SER A 37 2.78 0.17 4.84
CA SER A 37 3.36 -0.92 4.03
C SER A 37 4.42 -0.40 3.04
N THR A 38 4.24 0.81 2.52
CA THR A 38 5.22 1.46 1.62
C THR A 38 6.46 1.90 2.39
N VAL A 39 6.30 2.47 3.58
CA VAL A 39 7.42 2.82 4.44
C VAL A 39 8.18 1.55 4.82
N GLU A 40 7.49 0.49 5.26
CA GLU A 40 8.11 -0.80 5.57
C GLU A 40 8.95 -1.33 4.39
N LYS A 41 8.33 -1.45 3.21
CA LYS A 41 8.99 -1.97 2.00
C LYS A 41 10.21 -1.16 1.55
N PHE A 42 10.15 0.16 1.64
CA PHE A 42 11.24 1.01 1.16
C PHE A 42 12.26 1.40 2.25
N SER A 43 11.95 1.13 3.53
CA SER A 43 12.88 1.35 4.65
C SER A 43 13.77 0.13 4.95
N GLU A 44 13.63 -0.99 4.22
CA GLU A 44 14.42 -2.23 4.44
C GLU A 44 15.96 -2.03 4.39
N ASN A 45 16.45 -0.89 3.86
CA ASN A 45 17.88 -0.55 3.85
C ASN A 45 18.34 0.38 4.99
N GLY A 46 17.49 0.65 5.98
CA GLY A 46 17.81 1.52 7.12
C GLY A 46 17.59 3.02 6.89
N ASP A 47 17.13 3.39 5.69
CA ASP A 47 16.73 4.76 5.36
C ASP A 47 15.46 5.17 6.11
N ALA A 48 15.48 6.37 6.69
CA ALA A 48 14.27 7.01 7.21
C ALA A 48 13.38 7.46 6.04
N VAL A 49 12.50 6.58 5.56
CA VAL A 49 11.59 6.85 4.46
C VAL A 49 10.28 7.45 4.96
N ARG A 50 9.81 8.52 4.30
CA ARG A 50 8.50 9.12 4.54
C ARG A 50 7.62 8.94 3.30
N ALA A 51 6.46 8.31 3.48
CA ALA A 51 5.43 8.24 2.44
C ALA A 51 4.37 9.35 2.64
N ARG A 52 4.20 10.21 1.63
CA ARG A 52 3.17 11.25 1.59
C ARG A 52 2.08 10.91 0.59
N PHE A 53 0.82 10.96 1.02
CA PHE A 53 -0.32 10.78 0.13
C PHE A 53 -0.38 11.84 -0.96
N LYS A 54 -0.66 11.42 -2.21
CA LYS A 54 -0.82 12.31 -3.37
C LYS A 54 -2.17 12.20 -4.04
N GLY A 55 -2.82 11.06 -3.97
CA GLY A 55 -4.14 10.88 -4.56
C GLY A 55 -4.58 9.43 -4.57
N ILE A 56 -5.85 9.22 -4.88
CA ILE A 56 -6.42 7.92 -5.23
C ILE A 56 -7.00 8.02 -6.62
N SER A 57 -6.78 6.98 -7.41
CA SER A 57 -7.37 6.83 -8.74
C SER A 57 -7.80 5.37 -8.98
N GLY A 58 -8.47 5.12 -10.10
CA GLY A 58 -8.93 3.79 -10.48
C GLY A 58 -10.40 3.52 -10.14
N PRO A 59 -10.96 2.45 -10.72
CA PRO A 59 -12.36 2.10 -10.54
C PRO A 59 -12.66 1.59 -9.12
N SER A 60 -13.94 1.57 -8.74
CA SER A 60 -14.39 1.20 -7.37
C SER A 60 -14.00 -0.21 -6.92
N ASN A 61 -13.64 -1.11 -7.85
CA ASN A 61 -13.17 -2.47 -7.57
C ASN A 61 -11.63 -2.60 -7.53
N SER A 62 -10.89 -1.65 -8.09
CA SER A 62 -9.42 -1.65 -8.12
C SER A 62 -8.92 -0.21 -7.93
N ARG A 63 -8.48 0.09 -6.72
CA ARG A 63 -8.00 1.43 -6.37
C ARG A 63 -6.49 1.48 -6.41
N LYS A 64 -5.97 2.63 -6.80
CA LYS A 64 -4.55 2.94 -6.83
C LYS A 64 -4.29 4.15 -5.94
N VAL A 65 -3.59 3.94 -4.83
CA VAL A 65 -3.12 5.00 -3.94
C VAL A 65 -1.75 5.47 -4.43
N GLN A 66 -1.65 6.76 -4.75
CA GLN A 66 -0.42 7.38 -5.18
C GLN A 66 0.28 8.02 -3.97
N LEU A 67 1.55 7.69 -3.80
CA LEU A 67 2.40 8.15 -2.70
C LEU A 67 3.64 8.84 -3.27
N LEU A 68 4.12 9.88 -2.57
CA LEU A 68 5.43 10.46 -2.77
C LEU A 68 6.34 9.96 -1.66
N ILE A 69 7.41 9.29 -2.05
CA ILE A 69 8.43 8.75 -1.17
C ILE A 69 9.54 9.77 -1.04
N GLN A 70 9.90 10.08 0.19
CA GLN A 70 11.00 10.99 0.51
C GLN A 70 11.97 10.25 1.42
N SER A 71 13.20 10.13 0.98
CA SER A 71 14.33 9.59 1.75
C SER A 71 15.41 10.67 1.86
N PRO A 72 16.26 10.63 2.89
CA PRO A 72 17.40 11.56 2.99
C PRO A 72 18.44 11.32 1.89
N GLU A 73 18.65 10.06 1.47
CA GLU A 73 19.73 9.69 0.55
C GLU A 73 19.34 9.73 -0.93
N GLN A 74 18.04 9.67 -1.24
CA GLN A 74 17.53 9.63 -2.62
C GLN A 74 16.54 10.76 -2.90
N SER A 75 16.55 11.26 -4.13
CA SER A 75 15.55 12.19 -4.65
C SER A 75 14.14 11.64 -4.47
N ALA A 76 13.20 12.51 -4.11
CA ALA A 76 11.82 12.11 -3.91
C ALA A 76 11.24 11.47 -5.18
N TYR A 77 10.61 10.30 -5.04
CA TYR A 77 10.04 9.54 -6.15
C TYR A 77 8.62 9.10 -5.84
N ARG A 78 7.85 8.75 -6.87
CA ARG A 78 6.47 8.29 -6.70
C ARG A 78 6.44 6.79 -6.47
N ALA A 79 5.49 6.33 -5.66
CA ALA A 79 5.12 4.94 -5.55
C ALA A 79 3.60 4.80 -5.69
N GLU A 80 3.18 3.64 -6.16
CA GLU A 80 1.77 3.30 -6.35
C GLU A 80 1.47 2.03 -5.56
N CYS A 81 0.41 2.10 -4.74
CA CYS A 81 -0.11 1.00 -3.97
C CYS A 81 -1.44 0.57 -4.61
N PHE A 82 -1.47 -0.65 -5.14
CA PHE A 82 -2.62 -1.22 -5.82
C PHE A 82 -3.46 -2.02 -4.84
N ILE A 83 -4.75 -1.74 -4.79
CA ILE A 83 -5.67 -2.27 -3.79
C ILE A 83 -6.84 -2.94 -4.48
N ASN A 84 -7.17 -4.15 -4.04
CA ASN A 84 -8.46 -4.76 -4.33
C ASN A 84 -9.51 -4.10 -3.42
N ALA A 85 -10.29 -3.17 -3.96
CA ALA A 85 -11.21 -2.38 -3.15
C ALA A 85 -12.41 -3.18 -2.63
N LYS A 86 -12.66 -4.39 -3.15
CA LYS A 86 -13.70 -5.29 -2.62
C LYS A 86 -13.23 -6.01 -1.35
N THR A 87 -11.98 -6.45 -1.32
CA THR A 87 -11.40 -7.18 -0.19
C THR A 87 -10.56 -6.30 0.75
N GLN A 88 -10.32 -5.05 0.34
CA GLN A 88 -9.47 -4.08 1.03
C GLN A 88 -8.00 -4.54 1.16
N GLU A 89 -7.57 -5.46 0.30
CA GLU A 89 -6.21 -6.00 0.31
C GLU A 89 -5.27 -5.19 -0.58
N ILE A 90 -4.06 -4.94 -0.08
CA ILE A 90 -2.96 -4.40 -0.88
C ILE A 90 -2.43 -5.54 -1.75
N ILE A 91 -2.55 -5.39 -3.07
CA ILE A 91 -2.12 -6.38 -4.07
C ILE A 91 -0.63 -6.22 -4.34
N SER A 92 -0.17 -4.98 -4.52
CA SER A 92 1.23 -4.66 -4.81
C SER A 92 1.56 -3.22 -4.43
N ILE A 93 2.84 -2.99 -4.18
CA ILE A 93 3.43 -1.67 -3.98
C ILE A 93 4.63 -1.55 -4.91
N GLU A 94 4.59 -0.57 -5.80
CA GLU A 94 5.56 -0.42 -6.88
C GLU A 94 6.09 1.01 -6.95
N LYS A 95 7.36 1.18 -7.32
CA LYS A 95 7.91 2.49 -7.65
C LYS A 95 7.31 2.93 -8.99
N ALA A 96 6.73 4.13 -9.04
CA ALA A 96 6.19 4.69 -10.27
C ALA A 96 7.36 5.22 -11.13
N SER A 97 7.39 4.83 -12.39
CA SER A 97 8.36 5.27 -13.40
C SER A 97 8.15 6.72 -13.82
#